data_AF-A0ABD0WCQ8-F1
#
_entry.id   AF-A0ABD0WCQ8-F1
#
_cell.length_a   1.000
_cell.length_b   1.000
_cell.length_c   1.000
_cell.angle_alpha   90.00
_cell.angle_beta   90.00
_cell.angle_gamma   90.00
#
_symmetry.space_group_name_H-M   'P 1'
#
loop_
_entity.id
_entity.type
_entity.pdbx_description
1 polymer ?
#
loop_
_entity_poly.entity_id
_entity_poly.type
_entity_poly.pdbx_seq_one_letter_code
_entity_poly.pdbx_strand_id
1 'polypeptide(L)'
;MTEKGLTYEAASEACKEGNRITQDFMIQQTMLRVKDPLKSLDFYTRILGMTLLQKIDFPSMRFTHFLLGYEDKKDIPADLKERTAWTFSRPATIELTHNWGSELDENLSHHNGNSEPRGFGHIGIAVPDVNAACKVFEELGVTFVKKPDEGKMKGLAFIQDPDGYWIEVLSPNSMCSITAPNIVEESGKDCTNKPSSAPVEQASHDAACNSK
;
A
#
# COMPACT_ATOMS: atom_id res chain seq x y z
N MET A 1 -3.76 -20.52 25.70
CA MET A 1 -4.17 -19.94 24.40
C MET A 1 -5.00 -20.99 23.68
N THR A 2 -6.06 -20.60 22.98
CA THR A 2 -6.83 -21.57 22.17
C THR A 2 -5.96 -22.04 21.01
N GLU A 3 -6.01 -23.33 20.69
CA GLU A 3 -5.21 -23.90 19.58
C GLU A 3 -5.82 -23.59 18.20
N LYS A 4 -7.05 -23.05 18.17
CA LYS A 4 -7.79 -22.70 16.96
C LYS A 4 -8.30 -21.27 17.07
N GLY A 5 -8.33 -20.58 15.93
CA GLY A 5 -8.98 -19.28 15.77
C GLY A 5 -10.50 -19.38 15.80
N LEU A 6 -11.18 -18.24 15.65
CA LEU A 6 -12.63 -18.18 15.46
C LEU A 6 -13.05 -18.97 14.22
N THR A 7 -14.25 -19.59 14.27
CA THR A 7 -14.84 -20.20 13.08
C THR A 7 -15.35 -19.13 12.12
N TYR A 8 -15.58 -19.49 10.85
CA TYR A 8 -16.17 -18.57 9.88
C TYR A 8 -17.56 -18.11 10.30
N GLU A 9 -18.36 -19.01 10.89
CA GLU A 9 -19.70 -18.71 11.39
C GLU A 9 -19.62 -17.68 12.50
N ALA A 10 -18.78 -17.91 13.52
CA ALA A 10 -18.61 -16.98 14.64
C ALA A 10 -18.08 -15.60 14.17
N ALA A 11 -17.17 -15.58 13.18
CA ALA A 11 -16.69 -14.34 12.59
C ALA A 11 -17.81 -13.60 11.84
N SER A 12 -18.60 -14.32 11.03
CA SER A 12 -19.71 -13.76 10.28
C SER A 12 -20.83 -13.25 11.18
N GLU A 13 -21.16 -13.96 12.26
CA GLU A 13 -22.18 -13.56 13.24
C GLU A 13 -21.79 -12.30 14.02
N ALA A 14 -20.49 -12.03 14.17
CA ALA A 14 -20.00 -10.81 14.78
C ALA A 14 -20.17 -9.58 13.86
N CYS A 15 -20.28 -9.76 12.54
CA CYS A 15 -20.46 -8.68 11.57
C CYS A 15 -21.92 -8.19 11.53
N LYS A 16 -22.11 -6.86 11.55
CA LYS A 16 -23.43 -6.21 11.47
C LYS A 16 -23.46 -5.25 10.30
N GLU A 17 -24.64 -5.03 9.74
CA GLU A 17 -24.83 -3.99 8.72
C GLU A 17 -24.48 -2.61 9.29
N GLY A 18 -23.76 -1.82 8.49
CA GLY A 18 -23.40 -0.45 8.84
C GLY A 18 -24.61 0.47 8.87
N ASN A 19 -24.50 1.58 9.60
CA ASN A 19 -25.50 2.64 9.55
C ASN A 19 -25.47 3.31 8.17
N ARG A 20 -26.63 3.72 7.63
CA ARG A 20 -26.71 4.43 6.35
C ARG A 20 -25.77 5.65 6.25
N ILE A 21 -25.54 6.37 7.36
CA ILE A 21 -24.65 7.54 7.34
C ILE A 21 -23.18 7.20 7.08
N THR A 22 -22.76 5.94 7.26
CA THR A 22 -21.36 5.52 7.08
C THR A 22 -21.09 4.99 5.67
N GLN A 23 -22.07 5.03 4.75
CA GLN A 23 -21.94 4.52 3.39
C GLN A 23 -20.88 5.27 2.57
N ASP A 24 -20.69 6.55 2.86
CA ASP A 24 -19.72 7.41 2.14
C ASP A 24 -18.40 7.57 2.91
N PHE A 25 -18.19 6.84 4.02
CA PHE A 25 -16.93 6.90 4.76
C PHE A 25 -15.84 6.14 4.00
N MET A 26 -14.59 6.58 4.12
CA MET A 26 -13.44 5.93 3.47
C MET A 26 -12.24 5.81 4.41
N ILE A 27 -11.41 4.79 4.17
CA ILE A 27 -10.07 4.72 4.75
C ILE A 27 -9.17 5.67 3.97
N GLN A 28 -9.02 6.88 4.50
CA GLN A 28 -8.31 7.96 3.82
C GLN A 28 -6.80 7.87 4.02
N GLN A 29 -6.34 7.64 5.26
CA GLN A 29 -4.93 7.72 5.61
C GLN A 29 -4.51 6.68 6.66
N THR A 30 -3.23 6.31 6.59
CA THR A 30 -2.49 5.67 7.68
C THR A 30 -1.31 6.56 8.05
N MET A 31 -1.21 6.93 9.33
CA MET A 31 -0.16 7.85 9.82
C MET A 31 1.00 7.08 10.44
N LEU A 32 2.22 7.43 10.02
CA LEU A 32 3.48 6.95 10.58
C LEU A 32 4.34 8.15 11.00
N ARG A 33 4.98 8.08 12.16
CA ARG A 33 5.98 9.09 12.55
C ARG A 33 7.30 8.73 11.88
N VAL A 34 7.98 9.72 11.32
CA VAL A 34 9.29 9.53 10.68
C VAL A 34 10.35 10.38 11.35
N LYS A 35 11.53 9.78 11.56
CA LYS A 35 12.66 10.45 12.19
C LYS A 35 13.29 11.48 11.25
N ASP A 36 13.54 11.09 10.00
CA ASP A 36 14.21 11.91 9.00
C ASP A 36 13.37 11.95 7.72
N PRO A 37 12.63 13.05 7.48
CA PRO A 37 11.70 13.13 6.37
C PRO A 37 12.40 13.06 5.01
N LEU A 38 13.68 13.43 4.90
CA LEU A 38 14.39 13.35 3.61
C LEU A 38 14.60 11.89 3.20
N LYS A 39 14.99 11.04 4.16
CA LYS A 39 15.15 9.60 3.91
C LYS A 39 13.81 8.95 3.60
N SER A 40 12.77 9.28 4.36
CA SER A 40 11.44 8.70 4.14
C SER A 40 10.84 9.16 2.81
N LEU A 41 10.95 10.46 2.46
CA LEU A 41 10.48 10.96 1.16
C LEU A 41 11.22 10.29 -0.02
N ASP A 42 12.55 10.15 0.06
CA ASP A 42 13.30 9.41 -0.97
C ASP A 42 12.82 7.96 -1.09
N PHE A 43 12.67 7.26 0.04
CA PHE A 43 12.21 5.87 0.06
C PHE A 43 10.81 5.72 -0.56
N TYR A 44 9.81 6.43 -0.03
CA TYR A 44 8.43 6.27 -0.49
C TYR A 44 8.22 6.75 -1.93
N THR A 45 9.02 7.72 -2.41
CA THR A 45 8.89 8.22 -3.79
C THR A 45 9.76 7.46 -4.79
N ARG A 46 11.08 7.41 -4.60
CA ARG A 46 12.02 6.81 -5.57
C ARG A 46 11.95 5.28 -5.57
N ILE A 47 11.80 4.66 -4.39
CA ILE A 47 11.82 3.19 -4.27
C ILE A 47 10.40 2.63 -4.46
N LEU A 48 9.42 3.20 -3.77
CA LEU A 48 8.05 2.68 -3.82
C LEU A 48 7.16 3.33 -4.89
N GLY A 49 7.62 4.40 -5.55
CA GLY A 49 6.89 5.02 -6.66
C GLY A 49 5.70 5.89 -6.24
N MET A 50 5.57 6.25 -4.96
CA MET A 50 4.50 7.14 -4.51
C MET A 50 4.78 8.60 -4.91
N THR A 51 3.72 9.41 -4.89
CA THR A 51 3.76 10.84 -5.12
C THR A 51 3.53 11.60 -3.83
N LEU A 52 4.36 12.61 -3.54
CA LEU A 52 4.06 13.60 -2.50
C LEU A 52 2.90 14.48 -2.95
N LEU A 53 1.75 14.35 -2.29
CA LEU A 53 0.51 15.04 -2.60
C LEU A 53 0.47 16.43 -1.96
N GLN A 54 0.84 16.50 -0.68
CA GLN A 54 0.83 17.74 0.08
C GLN A 54 1.83 17.71 1.24
N LYS A 55 2.48 18.85 1.47
CA LYS A 55 3.26 19.14 2.67
C LYS A 55 2.52 20.19 3.49
N ILE A 56 2.36 19.96 4.79
CA ILE A 56 1.63 20.85 5.69
C ILE A 56 2.47 21.09 6.94
N ASP A 57 2.81 22.34 7.20
CA ASP A 57 3.59 22.73 8.38
C ASP A 57 2.70 23.25 9.49
N PHE A 58 3.01 22.87 10.72
CA PHE A 58 2.36 23.38 11.93
C PHE A 58 3.39 24.02 12.86
N PRO A 59 3.84 25.27 12.61
CA PRO A 59 4.96 25.87 13.33
C PRO A 59 4.77 26.01 14.84
N SER A 60 3.55 26.31 15.29
CA SER A 60 3.23 26.43 16.71
C SER A 60 3.34 25.10 17.46
N MET A 61 3.15 23.98 16.76
CA MET A 61 3.22 22.62 17.31
C MET A 61 4.52 21.89 16.94
N ARG A 62 5.37 22.50 16.11
CA ARG A 62 6.68 22.00 15.68
C ARG A 62 6.63 20.61 15.01
N PHE A 63 5.70 20.42 14.09
CA PHE A 63 5.70 19.24 13.23
C PHE A 63 5.27 19.57 11.80
N THR A 64 5.62 18.68 10.87
CA THR A 64 5.21 18.72 9.46
C THR A 64 4.56 17.40 9.09
N HIS A 65 3.47 17.45 8.33
CA HIS A 65 2.85 16.30 7.69
C HIS A 65 3.23 16.26 6.21
N PHE A 66 3.57 15.07 5.72
CA PHE A 66 3.76 14.78 4.30
C PHE A 66 2.76 13.70 3.90
N LEU A 67 1.83 14.05 3.02
CA LEU A 67 0.82 13.12 2.51
C LEU A 67 1.31 12.52 1.21
N LEU A 68 1.41 11.20 1.14
CA LEU A 68 1.84 10.46 -0.04
C LEU A 68 0.77 9.47 -0.50
N GLY A 69 0.72 9.19 -1.80
CA GLY A 69 -0.17 8.19 -2.38
C GLY A 69 0.22 7.81 -3.81
N TYR A 70 -0.43 6.77 -4.33
CA TYR A 70 -0.29 6.35 -5.73
C TYR A 70 -1.23 7.15 -6.64
N GLU A 71 -0.89 8.43 -6.84
CA GLU A 71 -1.64 9.37 -7.67
C GLU A 71 -0.74 9.97 -8.77
N ASP A 72 -1.34 10.38 -9.88
CA ASP A 72 -0.63 11.10 -10.94
C ASP A 72 -0.37 12.55 -10.51
N LYS A 73 0.87 13.01 -10.64
CA LYS A 73 1.28 14.39 -10.32
C LYS A 73 0.47 15.44 -11.07
N LYS A 74 -0.03 15.12 -12.27
CA LYS A 74 -0.83 16.04 -13.08
C LYS A 74 -2.22 16.31 -12.51
N ASP A 75 -2.73 15.41 -11.68
CA ASP A 75 -4.07 15.50 -11.09
C ASP A 75 -4.07 16.34 -9.79
N ILE A 76 -2.89 16.70 -9.29
CA ILE A 76 -2.74 17.52 -8.07
C ILE A 76 -3.12 18.97 -8.40
N PRO A 77 -4.17 19.53 -7.77
CA PRO A 77 -4.57 20.92 -8.02
C PRO A 77 -3.46 21.92 -7.65
N ALA A 78 -3.37 23.02 -8.41
CA ALA A 78 -2.42 24.09 -8.15
C ALA A 78 -2.86 24.99 -6.98
N ASP A 79 -4.15 25.28 -6.88
CA ASP A 79 -4.72 26.04 -5.77
C ASP A 79 -4.63 25.24 -4.46
N LEU A 80 -4.24 25.91 -3.37
CA LEU A 80 -3.98 25.24 -2.09
C LEU A 80 -5.27 24.71 -1.44
N LYS A 81 -6.38 25.45 -1.54
CA LYS A 81 -7.65 25.04 -0.94
C LYS A 81 -8.21 23.83 -1.68
N GLU A 82 -8.17 23.86 -3.00
CA GLU A 82 -8.56 22.73 -3.85
C GLU A 82 -7.65 21.52 -3.62
N ARG A 83 -6.32 21.73 -3.58
CA ARG A 83 -5.36 20.65 -3.28
C ARG A 83 -5.61 20.01 -1.92
N THR A 84 -5.95 20.81 -0.92
CA THR A 84 -6.23 20.29 0.43
C THR A 84 -7.48 19.41 0.42
N ALA A 85 -8.59 19.90 -0.14
CA ALA A 85 -9.80 19.10 -0.27
C ALA A 85 -9.56 17.83 -1.11
N TRP A 86 -8.78 17.95 -2.20
CA TRP A 86 -8.43 16.83 -3.07
C TRP A 86 -7.59 15.78 -2.34
N THR A 87 -6.51 16.18 -1.66
CA THR A 87 -5.59 15.29 -0.92
C THR A 87 -6.35 14.50 0.15
N PHE A 88 -7.14 15.19 0.99
CA PHE A 88 -7.91 14.56 2.06
C PHE A 88 -9.17 13.82 1.57
N SER A 89 -9.38 13.72 0.26
CA SER A 89 -10.39 12.84 -0.36
C SER A 89 -9.78 11.69 -1.15
N ARG A 90 -8.45 11.53 -1.13
CA ARG A 90 -7.78 10.36 -1.72
C ARG A 90 -7.84 9.19 -0.73
N PRO A 91 -8.25 7.98 -1.15
CA PRO A 91 -8.16 6.81 -0.30
C PRO A 91 -6.70 6.37 -0.12
N ALA A 92 -6.43 5.58 0.92
CA ALA A 92 -5.17 4.85 1.10
C ALA A 92 -3.88 5.70 1.01
N THR A 93 -3.92 6.94 1.50
CA THR A 93 -2.73 7.77 1.63
C THR A 93 -1.86 7.35 2.82
N ILE A 94 -0.57 7.64 2.75
CA ILE A 94 0.34 7.58 3.89
C ILE A 94 0.60 9.00 4.38
N GLU A 95 0.30 9.24 5.65
CA GLU A 95 0.65 10.48 6.34
C GLU A 95 1.96 10.27 7.12
N LEU A 96 3.05 10.88 6.66
CA LEU A 96 4.31 10.89 7.40
C LEU A 96 4.37 12.13 8.28
N THR A 97 4.42 11.93 9.60
CA THR A 97 4.54 13.01 10.57
C THR A 97 5.99 13.14 11.03
N HIS A 98 6.59 14.28 10.72
CA HIS A 98 7.93 14.65 11.17
C HIS A 98 7.81 15.63 12.34
N ASN A 99 8.33 15.24 13.52
CA ASN A 99 8.46 16.15 14.66
C ASN A 99 9.81 16.86 14.57
N TRP A 100 9.82 18.19 14.51
CA TRP A 100 11.02 18.93 14.12
C TRP A 100 12.20 18.71 15.07
N GLY A 101 13.34 18.31 14.51
CA GLY A 101 14.57 18.03 15.25
C GLY A 101 14.77 16.54 15.56
N SER A 102 13.80 15.67 15.27
CA SER A 102 13.94 14.22 15.43
C SER A 102 15.12 13.63 14.64
N GLU A 103 15.45 14.24 13.51
CA GLU A 103 16.57 13.88 12.63
C GLU A 103 17.94 14.15 13.26
N LEU A 104 18.01 15.07 14.25
CA LEU A 104 19.24 15.48 14.92
C LEU A 104 19.48 14.72 16.24
N ASP A 105 18.46 14.08 16.81
CA ASP A 105 18.59 13.33 18.07
C ASP A 105 19.04 11.90 17.81
N GLU A 106 20.31 11.58 18.03
CA GLU A 106 20.87 10.24 17.80
C GLU A 106 20.21 9.13 18.63
N ASN A 107 19.55 9.46 19.74
CA ASN A 107 18.93 8.48 20.64
C ASN A 107 17.45 8.23 20.28
N LEU A 108 16.85 9.07 19.46
CA LEU A 108 15.46 8.93 19.06
C LEU A 108 15.33 7.89 17.93
N SER A 109 14.54 6.86 18.18
CA SER A 109 14.04 5.94 17.16
C SER A 109 12.54 5.70 17.39
N HIS A 110 11.80 5.50 16.30
CA HIS A 110 10.39 5.11 16.39
C HIS A 110 10.27 3.59 16.54
N HIS A 111 9.27 3.14 17.29
CA HIS A 111 8.99 1.72 17.47
C HIS A 111 8.06 1.24 16.34
N ASN A 112 8.48 0.19 15.62
CA ASN A 112 7.72 -0.33 14.48
C ASN A 112 6.53 -1.24 14.84
N GLY A 113 6.40 -1.60 16.13
CA GLY A 113 5.27 -2.41 16.64
C GLY A 113 5.43 -3.93 16.51
N ASN A 114 6.51 -4.43 15.90
CA ASN A 114 6.71 -5.87 15.68
C ASN A 114 7.52 -6.57 16.80
N SER A 115 8.10 -5.80 17.72
CA SER A 115 8.63 -6.25 19.02
C SER A 115 7.72 -5.82 20.17
N GLU A 116 8.00 -6.30 21.40
CA GLU A 116 7.23 -5.86 22.57
C GLU A 116 7.48 -4.37 22.89
N PRO A 117 6.44 -3.56 23.17
CA PRO A 117 5.02 -3.92 23.15
C PRO A 117 4.47 -3.97 21.72
N ARG A 118 3.81 -5.09 21.35
CA ARG A 118 3.23 -5.25 20.01
C ARG A 118 1.95 -4.44 19.82
N GLY A 119 1.70 -4.00 18.58
CA GLY A 119 0.51 -3.22 18.21
C GLY A 119 0.32 -3.14 16.70
N PHE A 120 0.68 -2.00 16.10
CA PHE A 120 0.80 -1.88 14.64
C PHE A 120 1.76 -2.96 14.09
N GLY A 121 1.46 -3.50 12.91
CA GLY A 121 2.29 -4.51 12.25
C GLY A 121 3.02 -3.95 11.03
N HIS A 122 2.25 -3.62 9.99
CA HIS A 122 2.78 -3.19 8.70
C HIS A 122 1.70 -2.49 7.87
N ILE A 123 2.13 -1.78 6.84
CA ILE A 123 1.31 -1.47 5.66
C ILE A 123 1.56 -2.52 4.58
N GLY A 124 0.68 -2.62 3.58
CA GLY A 124 0.82 -3.56 2.47
C GLY A 124 0.75 -2.87 1.12
N ILE A 125 1.62 -3.29 0.18
CA ILE A 125 1.66 -2.83 -1.20
C ILE A 125 1.42 -4.01 -2.12
N ALA A 126 0.32 -3.93 -2.86
CA ALA A 126 0.01 -4.89 -3.92
C ALA A 126 0.84 -4.57 -5.17
N VAL A 127 1.52 -5.58 -5.70
CA VAL A 127 2.33 -5.51 -6.91
C VAL A 127 1.92 -6.60 -7.90
N PRO A 128 2.11 -6.40 -9.21
CA PRO A 128 1.83 -7.44 -10.19
C PRO A 128 2.71 -8.69 -10.00
N ASP A 129 3.99 -8.48 -9.71
CA ASP A 129 5.02 -9.53 -9.55
C ASP A 129 5.93 -9.21 -8.35
N VAL A 130 5.83 -10.02 -7.30
CA VAL A 130 6.60 -9.86 -6.07
C VAL A 130 8.09 -10.08 -6.31
N ASN A 131 8.46 -11.06 -7.14
CA ASN A 131 9.88 -11.38 -7.39
C ASN A 131 10.56 -10.26 -8.18
N ALA A 132 9.89 -9.75 -9.21
CA ALA A 132 10.40 -8.62 -9.99
C ALA A 132 10.56 -7.37 -9.12
N ALA A 133 9.57 -7.05 -8.27
CA ALA A 133 9.67 -5.93 -7.34
C ALA A 133 10.82 -6.11 -6.34
N CYS A 134 10.94 -7.29 -5.72
CA CYS A 134 11.99 -7.57 -4.75
C CYS A 134 13.39 -7.51 -5.36
N LYS A 135 13.56 -7.93 -6.61
CA LYS A 135 14.85 -7.78 -7.31
C LYS A 135 15.28 -6.31 -7.41
N VAL A 136 14.35 -5.41 -7.78
CA VAL A 136 14.63 -3.96 -7.80
C VAL A 136 14.97 -3.45 -6.41
N PHE A 137 14.23 -3.89 -5.38
CA PHE A 137 14.51 -3.49 -3.99
C PHE A 137 15.90 -3.96 -3.52
N GLU A 138 16.33 -5.17 -3.88
CA GLU A 138 17.68 -5.65 -3.59
C GLU A 138 18.76 -4.81 -4.30
N GLU A 139 18.57 -4.50 -5.58
CA GLU A 139 19.49 -3.66 -6.36
C GLU A 139 19.60 -2.23 -5.79
N LEU A 140 18.51 -1.73 -5.19
CA LEU A 140 18.46 -0.43 -4.53
C LEU A 140 18.90 -0.45 -3.06
N GLY A 141 19.36 -1.62 -2.55
CA GLY A 141 19.88 -1.76 -1.19
C GLY A 141 18.81 -1.67 -0.09
N VAL A 142 17.57 -2.02 -0.38
CA VAL A 142 16.47 -2.04 0.60
C VAL A 142 16.66 -3.18 1.60
N THR A 143 16.37 -2.89 2.87
CA THR A 143 16.42 -3.90 3.94
C THR A 143 15.20 -4.82 3.89
N PHE A 144 15.43 -6.13 3.90
CA PHE A 144 14.39 -7.16 3.97
C PHE A 144 14.26 -7.70 5.39
N VAL A 145 13.02 -7.82 5.85
CA VAL A 145 12.64 -8.65 7.01
C VAL A 145 12.48 -10.10 6.57
N LYS A 146 11.89 -10.30 5.38
CA LYS A 146 11.65 -11.61 4.77
C LYS A 146 11.69 -11.48 3.26
N LYS A 147 12.52 -12.27 2.59
CA LYS A 147 12.53 -12.38 1.13
C LYS A 147 11.37 -13.23 0.60
N PRO A 148 10.97 -13.08 -0.68
CA PRO A 148 9.83 -13.82 -1.25
C PRO A 148 9.97 -15.34 -1.12
N ASP A 149 11.20 -15.85 -1.21
CA ASP A 149 11.50 -17.28 -1.14
C ASP A 149 11.89 -17.77 0.27
N GLU A 150 11.80 -16.94 1.30
CA GLU A 150 12.12 -17.34 2.68
C GLU A 150 10.89 -17.85 3.44
N GLY A 151 11.10 -18.79 4.37
CA GLY A 151 10.04 -19.34 5.21
C GLY A 151 9.04 -20.24 4.47
N LYS A 152 7.89 -20.49 5.12
CA LYS A 152 6.82 -21.38 4.63
C LYS A 152 5.93 -20.73 3.57
N MET A 153 5.70 -19.43 3.66
CA MET A 153 4.87 -18.66 2.72
C MET A 153 5.75 -18.13 1.60
N LYS A 154 5.79 -18.84 0.47
CA LYS A 154 6.50 -18.41 -0.75
C LYS A 154 5.68 -17.39 -1.52
N GLY A 155 6.35 -16.48 -2.24
CA GLY A 155 5.68 -15.47 -3.07
C GLY A 155 5.17 -14.25 -2.29
N LEU A 156 5.67 -14.04 -1.08
CA LEU A 156 5.35 -12.91 -0.22
C LEU A 156 6.61 -12.37 0.45
N ALA A 157 6.82 -11.05 0.47
CA ALA A 157 7.99 -10.44 1.09
C ALA A 157 7.62 -9.37 2.11
N PHE A 158 8.56 -9.05 3.00
CA PHE A 158 8.49 -7.91 3.91
C PHE A 158 9.80 -7.13 3.81
N ILE A 159 9.69 -5.83 3.54
CA ILE A 159 10.80 -4.87 3.54
C ILE A 159 10.65 -3.88 4.70
N GLN A 160 11.69 -3.10 4.96
CA GLN A 160 11.66 -2.01 5.92
C GLN A 160 11.82 -0.65 5.25
N ASP A 161 11.07 0.33 5.75
CA ASP A 161 11.35 1.74 5.49
C ASP A 161 12.53 2.26 6.34
N PRO A 162 12.96 3.52 6.17
CA PRO A 162 14.09 4.08 6.91
C PRO A 162 13.93 4.11 8.43
N ASP A 163 12.69 4.11 8.93
CA ASP A 163 12.35 4.07 10.35
C ASP A 163 12.13 2.63 10.87
N GLY A 164 12.26 1.64 10.00
CA GLY A 164 12.16 0.22 10.34
C GLY A 164 10.73 -0.31 10.33
N TYR A 165 9.73 0.47 9.89
CA TYR A 165 8.36 0.00 9.70
C TYR A 165 8.32 -1.08 8.62
N TRP A 166 7.55 -2.12 8.88
CA TRP A 166 7.42 -3.23 7.96
C TRP A 166 6.43 -2.88 6.85
N ILE A 167 6.78 -3.26 5.63
CA ILE A 167 5.94 -3.10 4.45
C ILE A 167 5.83 -4.47 3.78
N GLU A 168 4.61 -5.01 3.74
CA GLU A 168 4.28 -6.24 3.04
C GLU A 168 4.25 -5.99 1.53
N VAL A 169 4.88 -6.87 0.75
CA VAL A 169 4.88 -6.86 -0.70
C VAL A 169 4.20 -8.14 -1.18
N LEU A 170 3.03 -7.98 -1.79
CA LEU A 170 2.14 -9.08 -2.14
C LEU A 170 1.58 -8.95 -3.56
N SER A 171 1.22 -10.07 -4.19
CA SER A 171 0.45 -10.07 -5.44
C SER A 171 -0.94 -10.66 -5.18
N PRO A 172 -2.02 -9.89 -5.36
CA PRO A 172 -3.38 -10.36 -5.05
C PRO A 172 -3.74 -11.66 -5.78
N ASN A 173 -3.24 -11.83 -7.01
CA ASN A 173 -3.52 -12.99 -7.85
C ASN A 173 -2.85 -14.27 -7.35
N SER A 174 -1.77 -14.17 -6.55
CA SER A 174 -1.08 -15.32 -5.99
C SER A 174 -1.40 -15.55 -4.51
N MET A 175 -2.21 -14.71 -3.86
CA MET A 175 -2.47 -14.85 -2.42
C MET A 175 -3.21 -16.13 -2.05
N CYS A 176 -4.07 -16.65 -2.93
CA CYS A 176 -4.88 -17.85 -2.65
C CYS A 176 -4.01 -19.08 -2.30
N SER A 177 -2.85 -19.25 -2.96
CA SER A 177 -1.92 -20.35 -2.66
C SER A 177 -1.28 -20.24 -1.28
N ILE A 178 -1.25 -19.04 -0.70
CA ILE A 178 -0.70 -18.76 0.63
C ILE A 178 -1.80 -18.87 1.70
N THR A 179 -2.97 -18.29 1.44
CA THR A 179 -4.06 -18.18 2.43
C THR A 179 -4.94 -19.42 2.49
N ALA A 180 -4.97 -20.23 1.43
CA ALA A 180 -5.75 -21.45 1.34
C ALA A 180 -5.01 -22.56 0.56
N PRO A 181 -3.83 -23.01 1.05
CA PRO A 181 -2.97 -23.94 0.31
C PRO A 181 -3.68 -25.25 -0.08
N ASN A 182 -4.60 -25.73 0.77
CA ASN A 182 -5.34 -26.97 0.55
C ASN A 182 -6.38 -26.87 -0.60
N ILE A 183 -6.79 -25.68 -1.02
CA ILE A 183 -7.76 -25.49 -2.14
C ILE A 183 -7.05 -25.59 -3.49
N VAL A 184 -5.78 -25.16 -3.57
CA VAL A 184 -5.04 -25.12 -4.84
C VAL A 184 -4.62 -26.53 -5.29
N GLU A 185 -4.29 -27.43 -4.36
CA GLU A 185 -3.89 -28.81 -4.66
C GLU A 185 -5.01 -29.63 -5.33
N GLU A 186 -6.28 -29.35 -5.06
CA GLU A 186 -7.42 -30.05 -5.69
C GLU A 186 -7.70 -29.59 -7.14
N SER A 187 -7.21 -28.41 -7.55
CA SER A 187 -7.64 -27.77 -8.80
C SER A 187 -6.74 -27.99 -10.01
N GLY A 188 -5.50 -28.47 -9.83
CA GLY A 188 -4.59 -28.90 -10.92
C GLY A 188 -4.32 -27.90 -12.05
N LYS A 189 -4.70 -26.62 -11.91
CA LYS A 189 -4.53 -25.59 -12.93
C LYS A 189 -3.53 -24.55 -12.44
N ASP A 190 -2.37 -24.58 -13.08
CA ASP A 190 -1.36 -23.55 -13.02
C ASP A 190 -1.99 -22.19 -13.41
N CYS A 191 -2.07 -21.27 -12.46
CA CYS A 191 -2.62 -19.93 -12.66
C CYS A 191 -1.62 -18.96 -13.35
N THR A 192 -0.48 -19.43 -13.86
CA THR A 192 0.48 -18.61 -14.61
C THR A 192 0.06 -18.38 -16.07
N ASN A 193 -1.20 -18.05 -16.34
CA ASN A 193 -1.58 -17.61 -17.68
C ASN A 193 -1.19 -16.13 -17.89
N LYS A 194 -0.06 -15.93 -18.59
CA LYS A 194 0.31 -14.69 -19.28
C LYS A 194 -0.89 -14.14 -20.07
N PRO A 195 -1.10 -12.80 -20.13
CA PRO A 195 -2.14 -12.25 -20.99
C PRO A 195 -1.79 -12.52 -22.46
N SER A 196 -2.64 -13.29 -23.13
CA SER A 196 -2.62 -13.48 -24.58
C SER A 196 -3.02 -12.17 -25.26
N SER A 197 -2.12 -11.61 -26.07
CA SER A 197 -2.38 -10.47 -26.94
C SER A 197 -3.32 -10.87 -28.08
N ALA A 198 -4.56 -10.39 -28.06
CA ALA A 198 -5.45 -10.42 -29.22
C ALA A 198 -5.49 -9.03 -29.90
N PRO A 199 -5.56 -8.96 -31.24
CA PRO A 199 -5.42 -7.69 -31.97
C PRO A 199 -6.71 -6.87 -31.96
N VAL A 200 -6.54 -5.55 -31.96
CA VAL A 200 -7.60 -4.55 -32.07
C VAL A 200 -8.24 -4.62 -33.45
N GLU A 201 -9.51 -4.99 -33.52
CA GLU A 201 -10.30 -4.92 -34.75
C GLU A 201 -10.90 -3.50 -34.89
N GLN A 202 -10.60 -2.89 -36.03
CA GLN A 202 -10.85 -1.49 -36.34
C GLN A 202 -12.22 -1.38 -37.04
N ALA A 203 -13.22 -0.86 -36.33
CA ALA A 203 -14.55 -0.63 -36.92
C ALA A 203 -14.59 0.72 -37.66
N SER A 204 -14.46 0.67 -38.98
CA SER A 204 -14.83 1.74 -39.90
C SER A 204 -16.34 1.70 -40.16
N HIS A 205 -17.06 2.79 -39.90
CA HIS A 205 -18.40 3.02 -40.43
C HIS A 205 -18.49 4.40 -41.07
N ASP A 206 -18.21 4.41 -42.38
CA ASP A 206 -18.82 5.34 -43.33
C ASP A 206 -19.99 4.62 -44.00
N ALA A 207 -21.19 5.19 -43.91
CA ALA A 207 -22.22 5.08 -44.95
C ALA A 207 -23.34 6.10 -44.69
N ALA A 208 -23.25 7.24 -45.35
CA ALA A 208 -24.41 8.06 -45.69
C ALA A 208 -25.06 7.50 -46.97
N CYS A 209 -26.38 7.25 -46.96
CA CYS A 209 -27.27 7.61 -48.08
C CYS A 209 -28.77 7.33 -47.82
N ASN A 210 -29.53 8.43 -47.82
CA ASN A 210 -30.79 8.72 -48.54
C ASN A 210 -32.15 8.03 -48.30
N SER A 211 -33.10 8.93 -48.03
CA SER A 211 -34.46 9.07 -48.61
C SER A 211 -35.61 8.21 -48.08
N LYS A 212 -36.51 8.83 -47.31
CA LYS A 212 -37.76 9.45 -47.80
C LYS A 212 -38.32 10.42 -46.76
#